data_AF-A0A1W9IYG3-F1
#
_entry.id   AF-A0A1W9IYG3-F1
#
_cell.length_a   1.000
_cell.length_b   1.000
_cell.length_c   1.000
_cell.angle_alpha   90.00
_cell.angle_beta   90.00
_cell.angle_gamma   90.00
#
_symmetry.space_group_name_H-M   'P 1'
#
loop_
_entity.id
_entity.type
_entity.pdbx_description
1 polymer ?
#
loop_
_entity_poly.entity_id
_entity_poly.type
_entity_poly.pdbx_seq_one_letter_code
_entity_poly.pdbx_strand_id
1 'polypeptide(L)'
;MAAAENWRATKNTLPLPAQFLMESSALSAMTGTPVRYRLISLWPINPLNVPRNAAEKADLESLRTHPERVVTGTVTQGNETYFQAIYADRAVSQSCVGCHNTHPQSAKKDFTLNEAMGGLVIEIPMGR
;
A
#
# COMPACT_ATOMS: atom_id res chain seq x y z
N MET A 1 16.26 15.99 -3.14
CA MET A 1 16.36 14.55 -2.81
C MET A 1 15.31 13.82 -3.62
N ALA A 2 15.64 12.67 -4.20
CA ALA A 2 14.72 11.85 -4.99
C ALA A 2 14.32 10.59 -4.21
N ALA A 3 13.14 10.03 -4.48
CA ALA A 3 12.77 8.73 -3.93
C ALA A 3 13.35 7.61 -4.81
N ALA A 4 13.81 6.52 -4.20
CA ALA A 4 14.48 5.44 -4.93
C ALA A 4 14.18 4.06 -4.31
N GLU A 5 14.09 3.02 -5.14
CA GLU A 5 13.91 1.64 -4.66
C GLU A 5 15.07 1.19 -3.77
N ASN A 6 16.29 1.63 -4.05
CA ASN A 6 17.50 1.30 -3.29
C ASN A 6 17.90 2.38 -2.27
N TRP A 7 16.93 3.12 -1.72
CA TRP A 7 17.17 4.31 -0.88
C TRP A 7 18.11 4.11 0.31
N ARG A 8 18.21 2.89 0.85
CA ARG A 8 19.13 2.56 1.94
C ARG A 8 20.60 2.55 1.51
N ALA A 9 20.87 2.21 0.25
CA ALA A 9 22.22 2.13 -0.31
C ALA A 9 22.63 3.43 -1.03
N THR A 10 21.66 4.24 -1.46
CA THR A 10 21.90 5.46 -2.22
C THR A 10 21.92 6.69 -1.31
N LYS A 11 23.00 7.47 -1.36
CA LYS A 11 23.08 8.73 -0.60
C LYS A 11 22.05 9.75 -1.09
N ASN A 12 21.49 10.53 -0.17
CA ASN A 12 20.55 11.63 -0.44
C ASN A 12 19.26 11.21 -1.18
N THR A 13 18.82 9.97 -0.99
CA THR A 13 17.52 9.49 -1.46
C THR A 13 16.59 9.12 -0.32
N LEU A 14 15.29 9.17 -0.60
CA LEU A 14 14.23 8.82 0.33
C LEU A 14 13.55 7.50 -0.07
N PRO A 15 12.90 6.80 0.88
CA PRO A 15 12.09 5.63 0.53
C PRO A 15 10.94 5.99 -0.42
N LEU A 16 10.58 5.05 -1.29
CA LEU A 16 9.31 5.10 -2.02
C LEU A 16 8.11 4.99 -1.05
N PRO A 17 6.90 5.41 -1.44
CA PRO A 17 5.72 5.38 -0.57
C PRO A 17 5.48 4.03 0.13
N ALA A 18 5.55 2.92 -0.62
CA ALA A 18 5.38 1.58 -0.04
C ALA A 18 6.48 1.25 1.00
N GLN A 19 7.71 1.66 0.73
CA GLN A 19 8.84 1.44 1.64
C GLN A 19 8.70 2.27 2.91
N PHE A 20 8.31 3.54 2.78
CA PHE A 20 8.05 4.42 3.92
C PHE A 20 7.00 3.83 4.87
N LEU A 21 5.91 3.29 4.33
CA LEU A 21 4.86 2.67 5.13
C LEU A 21 5.31 1.35 5.78
N MET A 22 6.13 0.55 5.09
CA MET A 22 6.76 -0.63 5.70
C MET A 22 7.67 -0.26 6.87
N GLU A 23 8.51 0.78 6.73
CA GLU A 23 9.35 1.27 7.83
C GLU A 23 8.51 1.80 9.00
N SER A 24 7.44 2.53 8.70
CA SER A 24 6.50 3.06 9.70
C SER A 24 5.81 1.93 10.46
N SER A 25 5.42 0.86 9.76
CA SER A 25 4.86 -0.35 10.36
C SER A 25 5.86 -1.05 11.29
N ALA A 26 7.12 -1.18 10.86
CA ALA A 26 8.18 -1.78 11.67
C ALA A 26 8.46 -0.95 12.93
N LEU A 27 8.53 0.38 12.79
CA LEU A 27 8.73 1.29 13.91
C LEU A 27 7.56 1.25 14.90
N SER A 28 6.31 1.29 14.40
CA SER A 28 5.11 1.23 15.23
C SER A 28 5.07 -0.03 16.11
N ALA A 29 5.53 -1.16 15.57
CA ALA A 29 5.63 -2.41 16.32
C ALA A 29 6.62 -2.37 17.48
N MET A 30 7.60 -1.46 17.43
CA MET A 30 8.63 -1.30 18.46
C MET A 30 8.28 -0.24 19.50
N THR A 31 7.51 0.80 19.14
CA THR A 31 7.38 2.02 19.95
C THR A 31 5.97 2.27 20.51
N GLY A 32 4.98 1.43 20.20
CA GLY A 32 3.61 1.65 20.67
C GLY A 32 2.63 0.56 20.25
N THR A 33 1.40 0.94 19.92
CA THR A 33 0.42 0.01 19.33
C THR A 33 0.98 -0.51 18.00
N PRO A 34 1.03 -1.84 17.77
CA PRO A 34 1.66 -2.40 16.59
C PRO A 34 0.73 -2.31 15.37
N VAL A 35 0.42 -1.08 14.94
CA VAL A 35 -0.35 -0.79 13.74
C VAL A 35 0.46 -1.27 12.53
N ARG A 36 -0.18 -2.08 11.68
CA ARG A 36 0.42 -2.58 10.44
C ARG A 36 -0.06 -1.76 9.26
N TYR A 37 0.89 -1.34 8.43
CA TYR A 37 0.62 -0.61 7.19
C TYR A 37 1.10 -1.42 5.99
N ARG A 38 0.28 -1.49 4.94
CA ARG A 38 0.68 -2.06 3.65
C ARG A 38 0.07 -1.27 2.51
N LEU A 39 0.86 -1.03 1.45
CA LEU A 39 0.29 -0.70 0.16
C LEU A 39 0.18 -1.98 -0.66
N ILE A 40 -1.01 -2.25 -1.16
CA ILE A 40 -1.27 -3.36 -2.07
C ILE A 40 -1.86 -2.87 -3.38
N SER A 41 -1.66 -3.60 -4.47
CA SER A 41 -2.20 -3.25 -5.77
C SER A 41 -2.59 -4.50 -6.57
N LEU A 42 -3.54 -4.34 -7.49
CA LEU A 42 -3.84 -5.34 -8.52
C LEU A 42 -2.71 -5.45 -9.55
N TRP A 43 -1.86 -4.41 -9.65
CA TRP A 43 -0.74 -4.30 -10.59
C TRP A 43 0.53 -3.82 -9.86
N PRO A 44 1.00 -4.55 -8.84
CA PRO A 44 2.12 -4.07 -8.05
C PRO A 44 3.43 -4.18 -8.84
N ILE A 45 4.27 -3.15 -8.74
CA ILE A 45 5.64 -3.19 -9.29
C ILE A 45 6.48 -4.22 -8.52
N ASN A 46 6.41 -4.17 -7.18
CA ASN A 46 7.03 -5.17 -6.32
C ASN A 46 6.01 -6.30 -6.07
N PRO A 47 6.28 -7.55 -6.50
CA PRO A 47 5.36 -8.68 -6.32
C PRO A 47 4.97 -8.98 -4.87
N LEU A 48 5.72 -8.49 -3.87
CA LEU A 48 5.36 -8.65 -2.46
C LEU A 48 4.16 -7.79 -2.03
N ASN A 49 3.77 -6.81 -2.85
CA ASN A 49 2.63 -5.92 -2.61
C ASN A 49 1.33 -6.42 -3.26
N VAL A 50 1.23 -7.72 -3.53
CA VAL A 50 -0.02 -8.34 -3.99
C VAL A 50 -1.04 -8.45 -2.85
N PRO A 51 -2.36 -8.48 -3.16
CA PRO A 51 -3.38 -8.85 -2.20
C PRO A 51 -3.13 -10.26 -1.64
N ARG A 52 -3.35 -10.46 -0.35
CA ARG A 52 -3.14 -11.73 0.36
C ARG A 52 -4.18 -12.78 0.00
N ASN A 53 -5.38 -12.37 -0.37
CA ASN A 53 -6.51 -13.27 -0.60
C ASN A 53 -7.53 -12.64 -1.57
N ALA A 54 -8.56 -13.41 -1.89
CA ALA A 54 -9.63 -12.98 -2.78
C ALA A 54 -10.46 -11.80 -2.25
N ALA A 55 -10.57 -11.66 -0.92
CA ALA A 55 -11.30 -10.55 -0.30
C ALA A 55 -10.56 -9.23 -0.53
N GLU A 56 -9.27 -9.14 -0.18
CA GLU A 56 -8.47 -7.93 -0.44
C GLU A 56 -8.45 -7.58 -1.94
N LYS A 57 -8.44 -8.58 -2.83
CA LYS A 57 -8.54 -8.35 -4.28
C LYS A 57 -9.89 -7.72 -4.67
N ALA A 58 -10.99 -8.23 -4.14
CA ALA A 58 -12.33 -7.69 -4.38
C ALA A 58 -12.48 -6.27 -3.80
N ASP A 59 -11.89 -6.02 -2.63
CA ASP A 59 -11.88 -4.70 -1.99
C ASP A 59 -11.14 -3.68 -2.86
N LEU A 60 -9.99 -4.06 -3.45
CA LEU A 60 -9.27 -3.20 -4.39
C LEU A 60 -10.08 -2.90 -5.66
N GLU A 61 -10.79 -3.88 -6.22
CA GLU A 61 -11.66 -3.65 -7.38
C GLU A 61 -12.80 -2.69 -7.04
N SER A 62 -13.39 -2.81 -5.84
CA SER A 62 -14.41 -1.88 -5.34
C SER A 62 -13.85 -0.48 -5.12
N LEU A 63 -12.66 -0.35 -4.55
CA LEU A 63 -11.99 0.95 -4.35
C LEU A 63 -11.55 1.57 -5.67
N ARG A 64 -11.30 0.78 -6.72
CA ARG A 64 -11.01 1.30 -8.05
C ARG A 64 -12.21 2.02 -8.66
N THR A 65 -13.42 1.51 -8.45
CA THR A 65 -14.65 2.13 -8.96
C THR A 65 -15.23 3.19 -8.02
N HIS A 66 -14.95 3.10 -6.72
CA HIS A 66 -15.43 4.01 -5.68
C HIS A 66 -14.29 4.46 -4.74
N PRO A 67 -13.30 5.21 -5.25
CA PRO A 67 -12.08 5.53 -4.51
C PRO A 67 -12.27 6.55 -3.37
N GLU A 68 -13.48 7.08 -3.19
CA GLU A 68 -13.90 7.90 -2.05
C GLU A 68 -14.34 7.07 -0.83
N ARG A 69 -14.61 5.78 -1.03
CA ARG A 69 -15.05 4.88 0.04
C ARG A 69 -13.88 4.35 0.83
N VAL A 70 -14.21 3.82 2.01
CA VAL A 70 -13.32 3.00 2.82
C VAL A 70 -13.96 1.61 2.92
N VAL A 71 -13.13 0.56 2.83
CA VAL A 71 -13.55 -0.79 3.18
C VAL A 71 -13.04 -1.09 4.58
N THR A 72 -13.92 -1.47 5.50
CA THR A 72 -13.54 -1.79 6.88
C THR A 72 -14.07 -3.16 7.28
N GLY A 73 -13.34 -3.84 8.16
CA GLY A 73 -13.79 -5.11 8.70
C GLY A 73 -12.87 -5.65 9.78
N THR A 74 -13.13 -6.88 10.19
CA THR A 74 -12.27 -7.62 11.10
C THR A 74 -11.65 -8.79 10.35
N VAL A 75 -10.33 -8.91 10.41
CA VAL A 75 -9.58 -9.99 9.76
C VAL A 75 -8.77 -10.75 10.79
N THR A 76 -8.75 -12.08 10.67
CA THR A 76 -7.91 -12.94 11.50
C THR A 76 -6.72 -13.42 10.67
N GLN A 77 -5.51 -13.19 11.20
CA GLN A 77 -4.25 -13.65 10.60
C GLN A 77 -3.53 -14.50 11.63
N GLY A 78 -3.47 -15.81 11.41
CA GLY A 78 -3.00 -16.75 12.41
C GLY A 78 -3.88 -16.69 13.68
N ASN A 79 -3.27 -16.37 14.81
CA ASN A 79 -3.95 -16.28 16.10
C ASN A 79 -4.32 -14.85 16.51
N GLU A 80 -4.05 -13.86 15.65
CA GLU A 80 -4.27 -12.44 15.92
C GLU A 80 -5.46 -11.92 15.11
N THR A 81 -6.29 -11.11 15.75
CA THR A 81 -7.45 -10.46 15.12
C THR A 81 -7.18 -8.96 15.01
N TYR A 82 -7.45 -8.42 13.83
CA TYR A 82 -7.23 -7.02 13.48
C TYR A 82 -8.53 -6.36 13.06
N PHE A 83 -8.71 -5.12 13.48
CA PHE A 83 -9.54 -4.19 12.74
C PHE A 83 -8.75 -3.77 11.51
N GLN A 84 -9.33 -3.94 10.33
CA GLN A 84 -8.74 -3.59 9.05
C GLN A 84 -9.54 -2.45 8.42
N ALA A 85 -8.84 -1.46 7.90
CA ALA A 85 -9.38 -0.44 7.00
C ALA A 85 -8.53 -0.34 5.75
N ILE A 86 -9.17 -0.29 4.58
CA ILE A 86 -8.52 -0.15 3.28
C ILE A 86 -9.03 1.13 2.60
N TYR A 87 -8.10 2.03 2.31
CA TYR A 87 -8.33 3.30 1.61
C TYR A 87 -7.71 3.23 0.22
N ALA A 88 -8.32 3.88 -0.78
CA ALA A 88 -7.72 3.96 -2.11
C ALA A 88 -6.37 4.70 -2.06
N ASP A 89 -5.31 4.05 -2.55
CA ASP A 89 -4.01 4.68 -2.79
C ASP A 89 -4.04 5.30 -4.19
N ARG A 90 -4.18 6.62 -4.26
CA ARG A 90 -4.37 7.34 -5.51
C ARG A 90 -3.04 7.86 -6.06
N ALA A 91 -2.97 7.98 -7.38
CA ALA A 91 -1.89 8.69 -8.06
C ALA A 91 -1.97 10.21 -7.77
N VAL A 92 -1.52 10.64 -6.59
CA VAL A 92 -1.68 12.02 -6.11
C VAL A 92 -0.74 13.03 -6.78
N SER A 93 0.24 12.57 -7.55
CA SER A 93 1.19 13.42 -8.25
C SER A 93 1.61 12.86 -9.60
N GLN A 94 2.13 13.72 -10.48
CA GLN A 94 2.70 13.29 -11.76
C GLN A 94 3.90 12.35 -11.61
N SER A 95 4.63 12.44 -10.50
CA SER A 95 5.73 11.52 -10.20
C SER A 95 5.22 10.09 -9.94
N CYS A 96 4.05 9.95 -9.29
CA CYS A 96 3.39 8.65 -9.11
C CYS A 96 3.05 8.03 -10.47
N VAL A 97 2.39 8.81 -11.33
CA VAL A 97 1.98 8.38 -12.68
C VAL A 97 3.21 8.03 -13.52
N GLY A 98 4.19 8.93 -13.59
CA GLY A 98 5.38 8.77 -14.43
C GLY A 98 6.20 7.55 -14.05
N CYS A 99 6.45 7.35 -12.75
CA CYS A 99 7.18 6.17 -12.28
C CYS A 99 6.43 4.89 -12.64
N HIS A 100 5.15 4.75 -12.25
CA HIS A 100 4.40 3.51 -12.48
C HIS A 100 4.17 3.21 -13.96
N ASN A 101 3.94 4.23 -14.79
CA ASN A 101 3.69 3.99 -16.22
C ASN A 101 4.97 3.59 -16.97
N THR A 102 6.13 4.08 -16.53
CA THR A 102 7.40 3.81 -17.21
C THR A 102 8.17 2.63 -16.61
N HIS A 103 7.89 2.24 -15.36
CA HIS A 103 8.64 1.19 -14.68
C HIS A 103 8.62 -0.14 -15.47
N PRO A 104 9.78 -0.79 -15.70
CA PRO A 104 9.84 -2.03 -16.49
C PRO A 104 8.98 -3.16 -15.93
N GLN A 105 8.86 -3.24 -14.60
CA GLN A 105 8.08 -4.28 -13.92
C GLN A 105 6.62 -3.91 -13.68
N SER A 106 6.16 -2.72 -14.08
CA SER A 106 4.75 -2.38 -13.92
C SER A 106 3.89 -3.11 -14.94
N ALA A 107 2.89 -3.85 -14.45
CA ALA A 107 1.93 -4.59 -15.29
C ALA A 107 0.88 -3.66 -15.94
N LYS A 108 0.61 -2.49 -15.35
CA LYS A 108 -0.29 -1.46 -15.88
C LYS A 108 0.50 -0.17 -16.14
N LYS A 109 0.30 0.46 -17.31
CA LYS A 109 1.14 1.58 -17.80
C LYS A 109 0.38 2.83 -18.24
N ASP A 110 -0.88 2.90 -17.91
CA ASP A 110 -1.84 3.92 -18.32
C ASP A 110 -2.56 4.53 -17.12
N PHE A 111 -1.91 4.57 -15.94
CA PHE A 111 -2.44 5.30 -14.80
C PHE A 111 -2.58 6.79 -15.13
N THR A 112 -3.62 7.42 -14.59
CA THR A 112 -3.88 8.85 -14.67
C THR A 112 -3.85 9.51 -13.29
N LEU A 113 -3.71 10.84 -13.25
CA LEU A 113 -3.71 11.57 -11.99
C LEU A 113 -5.03 11.33 -11.24
N ASN A 114 -4.94 11.06 -9.92
CA ASN A 114 -6.03 10.70 -9.01
C ASN A 114 -6.69 9.33 -9.23
N GLU A 115 -6.24 8.52 -10.19
CA GLU A 115 -6.66 7.14 -10.34
C GLU A 115 -6.18 6.31 -9.14
N ALA A 116 -7.02 5.38 -8.68
CA ALA A 116 -6.63 4.43 -7.64
C ALA A 116 -5.61 3.43 -8.21
N MET A 117 -4.39 3.51 -7.72
CA MET A 117 -3.28 2.62 -8.09
C MET A 117 -3.29 1.34 -7.25
N GLY A 118 -3.92 1.40 -6.08
CA GLY A 118 -3.97 0.31 -5.12
C GLY A 118 -4.78 0.70 -3.88
N GLY A 119 -4.43 0.10 -2.75
CA GLY A 119 -5.05 0.36 -1.47
C GLY A 119 -4.03 0.42 -0.33
N LEU A 120 -4.21 1.40 0.55
CA LEU A 120 -3.55 1.48 1.85
C LEU A 120 -4.35 0.66 2.85
N VAL A 121 -3.79 -0.47 3.24
CA VAL A 121 -4.30 -1.33 4.31
C VAL A 121 -3.71 -0.84 5.64
N ILE A 122 -4.58 -0.54 6.59
CA ILE A 122 -4.25 -0.23 7.97
C ILE A 122 -4.88 -1.31 8.84
N GLU A 123 -4.06 -2.01 9.62
CA GLU A 123 -4.50 -3.07 10.53
C GLU A 123 -4.11 -2.71 11.96
N ILE A 124 -5.09 -2.62 12.85
CA ILE A 124 -4.91 -2.35 14.27
C ILE A 124 -5.28 -3.63 15.03
N PRO A 125 -4.36 -4.21 15.82
CA PRO A 125 -4.69 -5.39 16.62
C PRO A 125 -5.79 -5.06 17.61
N MET A 126 -6.80 -5.92 17.69
CA MET A 126 -7.97 -5.68 18.54
C MET A 126 -7.78 -6.14 19.99
N GLY A 127 -6.65 -6.80 20.30
CA GLY A 127 -6.46 -7.45 21.60
C GLY A 127 -7.49 -8.55 21.86
N ARG A 128 -7.33 -9.23 23.00
CA ARG A 128 -8.43 -9.92 23.68
C ARG A 128 -8.81 -9.09 24.89
#